data_AF-A0A3N4M171-F1
#
_entry.id   AF-A0A3N4M171-F1
#
_cell.length_a   1.000
_cell.length_b   1.000
_cell.length_c   1.000
_cell.angle_alpha   90.00
_cell.angle_beta   90.00
_cell.angle_gamma   90.00
#
_symmetry.space_group_name_H-M   'P 1'
#
loop_
_entity.id
_entity.type
_entity.pdbx_description
1 polymer ?
#
loop_
_entity_poly.entity_id
_entity_poly.type
_entity_poly.pdbx_seq_one_letter_code
_entity_poly.pdbx_strand_id
1 'polypeptide(L)'
;MTKLSILAPLVYIAILVGSLAVFSSLYRKRKANRAASLEPWFPTHTARDVYLTLLHMDPPVPASLLKAALLRRAIEDIHRIITIRSAKPALAQLLQRGSIGDDLWTRFTAAEKEIEEEFRDVVMEANAFKQDWGATIFQSANEMLLNEKLRERAAEATTQAAKERAWWDEKRERVQRELLSSASESPKRKE
;
A
#
# COMPACT_ATOMS: atom_id res chain seq x y z
N MET A 1 8.06 -64.70 -37.97
CA MET A 1 8.37 -63.96 -36.73
C MET A 1 8.23 -62.48 -37.01
N THR A 2 7.44 -61.82 -36.17
CA THR A 2 6.77 -60.54 -36.34
C THR A 2 7.75 -59.37 -36.45
N LYS A 3 7.65 -58.61 -37.55
CA LYS A 3 8.21 -57.25 -37.63
C LYS A 3 7.40 -56.40 -36.65
N LEU A 4 7.87 -56.24 -35.41
CA LEU A 4 7.34 -55.25 -34.48
C LEU A 4 7.48 -53.89 -35.15
N SER A 5 6.35 -53.29 -35.50
CA SER A 5 6.29 -52.00 -36.19
C SER A 5 6.83 -50.91 -35.26
N ILE A 6 8.03 -50.41 -35.56
CA ILE A 6 8.68 -49.27 -34.85
C ILE A 6 7.79 -48.02 -34.86
N LEU A 7 6.84 -47.95 -35.81
CA LEU A 7 5.87 -46.87 -35.90
C LEU A 7 4.90 -46.84 -34.71
N ALA A 8 4.50 -47.98 -34.18
CA ALA A 8 3.55 -48.05 -33.05
C ALA A 8 4.08 -47.36 -31.77
N PRO A 9 5.31 -47.63 -31.28
CA PRO A 9 5.84 -46.91 -30.12
C PRO A 9 6.12 -45.43 -30.41
N LEU A 10 6.51 -45.05 -31.64
CA LEU A 10 6.69 -43.65 -32.02
C LEU A 10 5.37 -42.86 -31.98
N VAL A 11 4.29 -43.42 -32.53
CA VAL A 11 2.96 -42.80 -32.49
C VAL A 11 2.45 -42.67 -31.05
N TYR A 12 2.67 -43.69 -30.21
CA TYR A 12 2.30 -43.64 -28.80
C TYR A 12 3.01 -42.48 -28.08
N ILE A 13 4.33 -42.33 -28.27
CA ILE A 13 5.10 -41.22 -27.68
C ILE A 13 4.61 -39.88 -28.23
N ALA A 14 4.35 -39.76 -29.53
CA ALA A 14 3.87 -38.52 -30.13
C ALA A 14 2.52 -38.08 -29.56
N ILE A 15 1.57 -39.02 -29.38
CA ILE A 15 0.27 -38.74 -28.75
C ILE A 15 0.46 -38.35 -27.28
N LEU A 16 1.34 -39.03 -26.55
CA LEU A 16 1.60 -38.74 -25.14
C LEU A 16 2.23 -37.36 -24.94
N VAL A 17 3.26 -37.02 -25.73
CA VAL A 17 3.91 -35.71 -25.70
C VAL A 17 2.96 -34.61 -26.18
N GLY A 18 2.20 -34.87 -27.25
CA GLY A 18 1.21 -33.93 -27.79
C GLY A 18 0.11 -33.61 -26.78
N SER A 19 -0.47 -34.64 -26.16
CA SER A 19 -1.50 -34.46 -25.12
C SER A 19 -0.95 -33.74 -23.88
N LEU A 20 0.28 -34.06 -23.45
CA LEU A 20 0.94 -33.37 -22.34
C LEU A 20 1.22 -31.90 -22.66
N ALA A 21 1.69 -31.59 -23.87
CA ALA A 21 1.95 -30.22 -24.31
C ALA A 21 0.66 -29.39 -24.37
N VAL A 22 -0.41 -29.94 -24.95
CA VAL A 22 -1.73 -29.30 -24.99
C VAL A 22 -2.25 -29.07 -23.57
N PHE A 23 -2.22 -30.07 -22.70
CA PHE A 23 -2.64 -29.96 -21.31
C PHE A 23 -1.84 -28.90 -20.54
N SER A 24 -0.50 -28.93 -20.63
CA SER A 24 0.38 -27.96 -19.99
C SER A 24 0.08 -26.53 -20.45
N SER A 25 -0.11 -26.33 -21.75
CA SER A 25 -0.45 -25.02 -22.30
C SER A 25 -1.80 -24.50 -21.81
N LEU A 26 -2.84 -25.35 -21.82
CA LEU A 26 -4.19 -25.00 -21.37
C LEU A 26 -4.23 -24.74 -19.87
N TYR A 27 -3.58 -25.59 -19.08
CA TYR A 27 -3.49 -25.43 -17.62
C TYR A 27 -2.76 -24.13 -17.25
N ARG A 28 -1.61 -23.83 -17.87
CA ARG A 28 -0.88 -22.58 -17.62
C ARG A 28 -1.69 -21.35 -18.02
N LYS A 29 -2.37 -21.39 -19.18
CA LYS A 29 -3.28 -20.31 -19.60
C LYS A 29 -4.41 -20.10 -18.61
N ARG A 30 -5.07 -21.17 -18.16
CA ARG A 30 -6.14 -21.11 -17.15
C ARG A 30 -5.63 -20.56 -15.81
N LYS A 31 -4.46 -21.02 -15.36
CA LYS A 31 -3.82 -20.55 -14.13
C LYS A 31 -3.48 -19.06 -14.21
N ALA A 32 -2.92 -18.60 -15.33
CA ALA A 32 -2.62 -17.19 -15.57
C ALA A 32 -3.88 -16.33 -15.62
N ASN A 33 -4.93 -16.78 -16.31
CA ASN A 33 -6.21 -16.06 -16.37
C ASN A 33 -6.87 -15.97 -14.99
N ARG A 34 -6.80 -17.04 -14.18
CA ARG A 34 -7.30 -17.01 -12.80
C ARG A 34 -6.53 -15.99 -11.95
N ALA A 35 -5.20 -15.97 -12.05
CA ALA A 35 -4.38 -15.00 -11.35
C ALA A 35 -4.68 -13.55 -11.79
N ALA A 36 -4.89 -13.32 -13.10
CA ALA A 36 -5.23 -12.02 -13.66
C ALA A 36 -6.66 -11.55 -13.32
N SER A 37 -7.57 -12.47 -13.00
CA SER A 37 -8.94 -12.14 -12.56
C SER A 37 -9.04 -11.78 -11.08
N LEU A 38 -7.94 -11.92 -10.32
CA LEU A 38 -7.92 -11.53 -8.92
C LEU A 38 -7.97 -10.00 -8.82
N GLU A 39 -8.76 -9.52 -7.88
CA GLU A 39 -8.85 -8.09 -7.60
C GLU A 39 -7.48 -7.55 -7.14
N PRO A 40 -7.08 -6.34 -7.58
CA PRO A 40 -5.87 -5.68 -7.12
C PRO A 40 -5.77 -5.61 -5.60
N TRP A 41 -4.55 -5.58 -5.06
CA TRP A 41 -4.34 -5.43 -3.62
C TRP A 41 -4.52 -3.99 -3.15
N PHE A 42 -3.99 -3.05 -3.93
CA PHE A 42 -4.13 -1.61 -3.69
C PHE A 42 -5.20 -1.01 -4.59
N PRO A 43 -5.84 0.09 -4.16
CA PRO A 43 -6.68 0.87 -5.05
C PRO A 43 -5.84 1.50 -6.18
N THR A 44 -6.56 2.02 -7.18
CA THR A 44 -5.97 2.74 -8.31
C THR A 44 -4.97 3.81 -7.86
N HIS A 45 -3.85 3.92 -8.57
CA HIS A 45 -2.75 4.81 -8.20
C HIS A 45 -3.01 6.23 -8.69
N THR A 46 -3.75 7.00 -7.89
CA THR A 46 -4.18 8.35 -8.25
C THR A 46 -3.01 9.30 -8.52
N ALA A 47 -1.92 9.21 -7.75
CA ALA A 47 -0.76 10.09 -7.94
C ALA A 47 -0.02 9.80 -9.25
N ARG A 48 0.09 8.52 -9.65
CA ARG A 48 0.58 8.11 -10.96
C ARG A 48 -0.34 8.59 -12.07
N ASP A 49 -1.64 8.37 -11.94
CA ASP A 49 -2.62 8.76 -12.95
C ASP A 49 -2.63 10.28 -13.18
N VAL A 50 -2.51 11.08 -12.12
CA VAL A 50 -2.36 12.54 -12.21
C VAL A 50 -1.06 12.89 -12.95
N TYR A 51 0.07 12.28 -12.60
CA TYR A 51 1.34 12.53 -13.28
C TYR A 51 1.28 12.18 -14.77
N LEU A 52 0.74 11.01 -15.13
CA LEU A 52 0.58 10.60 -16.52
C LEU A 52 -0.39 11.51 -17.27
N THR A 53 -1.46 11.97 -16.62
CA THR A 53 -2.39 12.95 -17.20
C THR A 53 -1.66 14.27 -17.49
N LEU A 54 -0.84 14.75 -16.56
CA LEU A 54 -0.04 15.97 -16.75
C LEU A 54 0.98 15.84 -17.89
N LEU A 55 1.51 14.63 -18.13
CA LEU A 55 2.45 14.36 -19.22
C LEU A 55 1.80 14.49 -20.60
N HIS A 56 0.52 14.13 -20.72
CA HIS A 56 -0.23 14.16 -21.97
C HIS A 56 -1.09 15.43 -22.12
N MET A 57 -0.98 16.37 -21.21
CA MET A 57 -1.78 17.60 -21.22
C MET A 57 -1.28 18.57 -22.30
N ASP A 58 -2.22 19.21 -22.99
CA ASP A 58 -1.96 20.28 -23.97
C ASP A 58 -2.72 21.54 -23.54
N PRO A 59 -2.06 22.69 -23.29
CA PRO A 59 -0.64 23.01 -23.49
C PRO A 59 0.33 22.29 -22.54
N PRO A 60 1.62 22.14 -22.91
CA PRO A 60 2.60 21.43 -22.11
C PRO A 60 2.81 22.08 -20.74
N VAL A 61 2.82 21.23 -19.72
CA VAL A 61 2.97 21.61 -18.31
C VAL A 61 4.44 21.99 -18.01
N PRO A 62 4.70 22.98 -17.13
CA PRO A 62 6.05 23.31 -16.69
C PRO A 62 6.77 22.10 -16.06
N ALA A 63 8.06 21.94 -16.37
CA ALA A 63 8.89 20.85 -15.87
C ALA A 63 8.98 20.80 -14.33
N SER A 64 8.85 21.94 -13.64
CA SER A 64 8.79 21.99 -12.18
C SER A 64 7.57 21.27 -11.62
N LEU A 65 6.41 21.41 -12.27
CA LEU A 65 5.18 20.75 -11.86
C LEU A 65 5.24 19.24 -12.12
N LEU A 66 5.82 18.81 -13.26
CA LEU A 66 6.04 17.40 -13.55
C LEU A 66 6.97 16.73 -12.52
N LYS A 67 8.06 17.42 -12.14
CA LYS A 67 8.97 16.93 -11.09
C LYS A 67 8.28 16.84 -9.73
N ALA A 68 7.43 17.81 -9.38
CA ALA A 68 6.65 17.78 -8.15
C ALA A 68 5.61 16.65 -8.16
N ALA A 69 4.94 16.42 -9.29
CA ALA A 69 4.00 15.31 -9.46
C ALA A 69 4.68 13.94 -9.37
N LEU A 70 5.86 13.77 -10.00
CA LEU A 70 6.67 12.56 -9.87
C LEU A 70 7.09 12.32 -8.41
N LEU A 71 7.42 13.37 -7.66
CA LEU A 71 7.74 13.26 -6.24
C LEU A 71 6.51 12.85 -5.41
N ARG A 72 5.31 13.36 -5.71
CA ARG A 72 4.07 12.90 -5.06
C ARG A 72 3.75 11.44 -5.40
N ARG A 73 4.00 11.00 -6.63
CA ARG A 73 3.93 9.57 -7.02
C ARG A 73 4.88 8.73 -6.16
N ALA A 74 6.15 9.13 -6.05
CA ALA A 74 7.15 8.44 -5.24
C ALA A 74 6.79 8.37 -3.74
N ILE A 75 6.13 9.39 -3.18
CA ILE A 75 5.64 9.38 -1.79
C ILE A 75 4.58 8.30 -1.58
N GLU A 76 3.63 8.18 -2.51
CA GLU A 76 2.60 7.14 -2.46
C GLU A 76 3.21 5.73 -2.62
N ASP A 77 4.21 5.58 -3.48
CA ASP A 77 4.95 4.32 -3.63
C ASP A 77 5.66 3.90 -2.35
N ILE A 78 6.30 4.86 -1.65
CA ILE A 78 6.90 4.63 -0.32
C ILE A 78 5.84 4.21 0.70
N HIS A 79 4.67 4.84 0.69
CA HIS A 79 3.58 4.46 1.57
C HIS A 79 3.10 3.01 1.31
N ARG A 80 2.95 2.62 0.05
CA ARG A 80 2.55 1.28 -0.36
C ARG A 80 3.59 0.22 0.01
N ILE A 81 4.88 0.46 -0.23
CA ILE A 81 5.93 -0.52 0.13
C ILE A 81 6.07 -0.68 1.65
N ILE A 82 5.92 0.39 2.44
CA ILE A 82 5.91 0.30 3.91
C ILE A 82 4.74 -0.58 4.37
N THR A 83 3.57 -0.38 3.76
CA THR A 83 2.37 -1.20 4.04
C THR A 83 2.64 -2.68 3.75
N ILE A 84 3.15 -3.02 2.56
CA ILE A 84 3.51 -4.40 2.20
C ILE A 84 4.53 -4.99 3.17
N ARG A 85 5.63 -4.28 3.44
CA ARG A 85 6.69 -4.76 4.34
C ARG A 85 6.19 -5.01 5.75
N SER A 86 5.30 -4.15 6.26
CA SER A 86 4.71 -4.33 7.60
C SER A 86 3.74 -5.52 7.68
N ALA A 87 3.01 -5.80 6.60
CA ALA A 87 2.00 -6.87 6.57
C ALA A 87 2.59 -8.27 6.27
N LYS A 88 3.71 -8.33 5.52
CA LYS A 88 4.35 -9.58 5.09
C LYS A 88 4.58 -10.62 6.19
N PRO A 89 5.17 -10.30 7.36
CA PRO A 89 5.43 -11.31 8.39
C PRO A 89 4.14 -11.90 8.97
N ALA A 90 3.12 -11.07 9.21
CA ALA A 90 1.84 -11.51 9.75
C ALA A 90 1.10 -12.42 8.74
N LEU A 91 1.06 -12.03 7.47
CA LEU A 91 0.43 -12.84 6.41
C LEU A 91 1.16 -14.17 6.19
N ALA A 92 2.49 -14.18 6.21
CA ALA A 92 3.27 -15.41 6.08
C ALA A 92 2.97 -16.38 7.23
N GLN A 93 2.84 -15.89 8.46
CA GLN A 93 2.47 -16.72 9.62
C GLN A 93 1.04 -17.26 9.49
N LEU A 94 0.08 -16.44 9.06
CA LEU A 94 -1.31 -16.87 8.85
C LEU A 94 -1.44 -17.92 7.75
N LEU A 95 -0.62 -17.83 6.69
CA LEU A 95 -0.58 -18.81 5.62
C LEU A 95 -0.09 -20.17 6.13
N GLN A 96 0.98 -20.19 6.93
CA GLN A 96 1.51 -21.43 7.53
C GLN A 96 0.49 -22.11 8.45
N ARG A 97 -0.36 -21.33 9.11
CA ARG A 97 -1.46 -21.83 9.95
C ARG A 97 -2.69 -22.27 9.14
N GLY A 98 -2.69 -22.09 7.82
CA GLY A 98 -3.83 -22.39 6.96
C GLY A 98 -5.04 -21.47 7.21
N SER A 99 -4.86 -20.33 7.88
CA SER A 99 -5.95 -19.40 8.24
C SER A 99 -6.31 -18.43 7.11
N ILE A 100 -5.46 -18.35 6.07
CA ILE A 100 -5.71 -17.57 4.85
C ILE A 100 -5.54 -18.45 3.61
N GLY A 101 -6.24 -18.11 2.53
CA GLY A 101 -6.16 -18.85 1.26
C GLY A 101 -4.91 -18.51 0.44
N ASP A 102 -4.51 -19.44 -0.42
CA ASP A 102 -3.39 -19.28 -1.37
C ASP A 102 -3.64 -18.15 -2.39
N ASP A 103 -4.90 -17.91 -2.75
CA ASP A 103 -5.30 -16.81 -3.63
C ASP A 103 -4.95 -15.44 -3.01
N LEU A 104 -5.11 -15.26 -1.68
CA LEU A 104 -4.73 -14.03 -0.98
C LEU A 104 -3.21 -13.82 -0.99
N TRP A 105 -2.46 -14.87 -0.73
CA TRP A 105 -1.00 -14.83 -0.76
C TRP A 105 -0.46 -14.54 -2.17
N THR A 106 -1.10 -15.12 -3.19
CA THR A 106 -0.80 -14.84 -4.60
C THR A 106 -1.06 -13.37 -4.93
N ARG A 107 -2.19 -12.79 -4.49
CA ARG A 107 -2.48 -11.34 -4.65
C ARG A 107 -1.44 -10.48 -3.97
N PHE A 108 -1.08 -10.81 -2.73
CA PHE A 108 -0.10 -10.06 -1.96
C PHE A 108 1.29 -10.04 -2.62
N THR A 109 1.77 -11.21 -3.08
CA THR A 109 3.07 -11.31 -3.74
C THR A 109 3.07 -10.71 -5.16
N ALA A 110 1.93 -10.72 -5.85
CA ALA A 110 1.77 -9.99 -7.10
C ALA A 110 1.87 -8.46 -6.87
N ALA A 111 1.21 -7.93 -5.85
CA ALA A 111 1.27 -6.52 -5.50
C ALA A 111 2.67 -6.08 -5.06
N GLU A 112 3.42 -6.94 -4.35
CA GLU A 112 4.82 -6.69 -4.02
C GLU A 112 5.66 -6.49 -5.30
N LYS A 113 5.48 -7.34 -6.32
CA LYS A 113 6.19 -7.21 -7.60
C LYS A 113 5.76 -5.98 -8.40
N GLU A 114 4.46 -5.69 -8.44
CA GLU A 114 3.93 -4.50 -9.10
C GLU A 114 4.55 -3.22 -8.53
N ILE A 115 4.71 -3.14 -7.20
CA ILE A 115 5.39 -2.01 -6.55
C ILE A 115 6.88 -1.99 -6.90
N GLU A 116 7.58 -3.13 -6.93
CA GLU A 116 8.98 -3.16 -7.34
C GLU A 116 9.19 -2.66 -8.77
N GLU A 117 8.27 -2.98 -9.68
CA GLU A 117 8.27 -2.49 -11.06
C GLU A 117 8.00 -0.98 -11.10
N GLU A 118 6.98 -0.51 -10.39
CA GLU A 118 6.66 0.92 -10.27
C GLU A 118 7.84 1.74 -9.72
N PHE A 119 8.57 1.21 -8.73
CA PHE A 119 9.79 1.83 -8.20
C PHE A 119 10.87 1.98 -9.27
N ARG A 120 11.08 0.95 -10.11
CA ARG A 120 12.06 1.01 -11.21
C ARG A 120 11.67 2.06 -12.22
N ASP A 121 10.39 2.15 -12.58
CA ASP A 121 9.88 3.14 -13.51
C ASP A 121 10.10 4.56 -12.98
N VAL A 122 9.78 4.81 -11.72
CA VAL A 122 10.02 6.13 -11.08
C VAL A 122 11.51 6.49 -11.04
N VAL A 123 12.41 5.55 -10.77
CA VAL A 123 13.87 5.78 -10.84
C VAL A 123 14.30 6.14 -12.25
N MET A 124 13.81 5.42 -13.25
CA MET A 124 14.14 5.68 -14.66
C MET A 124 13.64 7.06 -15.11
N GLU A 125 12.40 7.40 -14.77
CA GLU A 125 11.81 8.71 -15.07
C GLU A 125 12.53 9.86 -14.35
N ALA A 126 12.89 9.67 -13.07
CA ALA A 126 13.66 10.66 -12.32
C ALA A 126 15.02 10.91 -12.99
N ASN A 127 15.72 9.85 -13.40
CA ASN A 127 16.99 9.98 -14.12
C ASN A 127 16.82 10.65 -15.50
N ALA A 128 15.68 10.46 -16.17
CA ALA A 128 15.37 11.16 -17.41
C ALA A 128 15.19 12.68 -17.21
N PHE A 129 14.64 13.11 -16.06
CA PHE A 129 14.53 14.53 -15.73
C PHE A 129 15.84 15.17 -15.27
N LYS A 130 16.66 14.42 -14.53
CA LYS A 130 17.97 14.86 -14.05
C LYS A 130 18.82 13.63 -13.72
N GLN A 131 20.02 13.58 -14.26
CA GLN A 131 21.00 12.55 -13.95
C GLN A 131 21.18 12.41 -12.42
N ASP A 132 21.29 11.15 -11.96
CA ASP A 132 21.45 10.74 -10.56
C ASP A 132 20.28 11.07 -9.61
N TRP A 133 19.18 11.67 -10.10
CA TRP A 133 18.04 11.97 -9.25
C TRP A 133 17.30 10.70 -8.79
N GLY A 134 17.30 9.64 -9.59
CA GLY A 134 16.69 8.35 -9.22
C GLY A 134 17.28 7.73 -7.95
N ALA A 135 18.55 8.02 -7.63
CA ALA A 135 19.18 7.53 -6.39
C ALA A 135 18.67 8.23 -5.12
N THR A 136 18.18 9.46 -5.24
CA THR A 136 17.83 10.33 -4.09
C THR A 136 16.34 10.63 -3.97
N ILE A 137 15.56 10.46 -5.04
CA ILE A 137 14.12 10.76 -5.07
C ILE A 137 13.35 10.04 -3.95
N PHE A 138 13.61 8.75 -3.75
CA PHE A 138 12.94 7.96 -2.72
C PHE A 138 13.39 8.29 -1.29
N GLN A 139 14.63 8.75 -1.11
CA GLN A 139 15.08 9.27 0.19
C GLN A 139 14.31 10.54 0.55
N SER A 140 14.20 11.47 -0.40
CA SER A 140 13.42 12.70 -0.23
C SER A 140 11.94 12.41 -0.02
N ALA A 141 11.36 11.47 -0.78
CA ALA A 141 9.96 11.06 -0.63
C ALA A 141 9.68 10.45 0.76
N ASN A 142 10.59 9.63 1.28
CA ASN A 142 10.48 9.09 2.64
C ASN A 142 10.49 10.19 3.70
N GLU A 143 11.41 11.15 3.63
CA GLU A 143 11.46 12.28 4.57
C GLU A 143 10.19 13.15 4.49
N MET A 144 9.65 13.37 3.29
CA MET A 144 8.39 14.09 3.11
C MET A 144 7.21 13.34 3.73
N LEU A 145 7.12 12.02 3.53
CA LEU A 145 6.08 11.19 4.14
C LEU A 145 6.15 11.23 5.68
N LEU A 146 7.36 11.14 6.24
CA LEU A 146 7.58 11.25 7.68
C LEU A 146 7.20 12.63 8.22
N ASN A 147 7.52 13.70 7.48
CA ASN A 147 7.15 15.05 7.84
C ASN A 147 5.63 15.26 7.82
N GLU A 148 4.93 14.74 6.81
CA GLU A 148 3.48 14.79 6.67
C GLU A 148 2.80 14.11 7.88
N LYS A 149 3.24 12.89 8.22
CA LYS A 149 2.76 12.17 9.41
C LYS A 149 3.05 12.89 10.73
N LEU A 150 4.21 13.54 10.84
CA LEU A 150 4.54 14.31 12.04
C LEU A 150 3.62 15.52 12.21
N ARG A 151 3.35 16.25 11.12
CA ARG A 151 2.44 17.40 11.13
C ARG A 151 1.01 16.99 11.46
N GLU A 152 0.54 15.88 10.90
CA GLU A 152 -0.78 15.30 11.21
C GLU A 152 -0.92 15.01 12.71
N ARG A 153 0.02 14.28 13.30
CA ARG A 153 0.02 13.98 14.74
C ARG A 153 0.11 15.23 15.62
N ALA A 154 0.90 16.23 15.20
CA ALA A 154 0.97 17.50 15.93
C ALA A 154 -0.37 18.24 15.88
N ALA A 155 -1.05 18.25 14.74
CA ALA A 155 -2.38 18.84 14.59
C ALA A 155 -3.43 18.11 15.45
N GLU A 156 -3.41 16.78 15.47
CA GLU A 156 -4.26 15.97 16.35
C GLU A 156 -4.00 16.28 17.83
N ALA A 157 -2.73 16.34 18.25
CA ALA A 157 -2.36 16.65 19.62
C ALA A 157 -2.83 18.04 20.05
N THR A 158 -2.70 19.06 19.18
CA THR A 158 -3.21 20.41 19.49
C THR A 158 -4.74 20.44 19.61
N THR A 159 -5.44 19.70 18.75
CA THR A 159 -6.91 19.58 18.80
C THR A 159 -7.36 18.88 20.08
N GLN A 160 -6.67 17.81 20.46
CA GLN A 160 -6.97 17.06 21.67
C GLN A 160 -6.68 17.88 22.93
N ALA A 161 -5.54 18.59 22.97
CA ALA A 161 -5.20 19.48 24.07
C ALA A 161 -6.25 20.58 24.29
N ALA A 162 -6.80 21.15 23.21
CA ALA A 162 -7.88 22.14 23.30
C ALA A 162 -9.17 21.54 23.91
N LYS A 163 -9.55 20.33 23.49
CA LYS A 163 -10.71 19.61 24.05
C LYS A 163 -10.52 19.27 25.52
N GLU A 164 -9.34 18.74 25.87
CA GLU A 164 -8.99 18.40 27.26
C GLU A 164 -8.95 19.63 28.14
N ARG A 165 -8.49 20.76 27.61
CA ARG A 165 -8.48 22.03 28.33
C ARG A 165 -9.89 22.52 28.64
N ALA A 166 -10.78 22.52 27.64
CA ALA A 166 -12.18 22.90 27.84
C ALA A 166 -12.86 21.99 28.87
N TRP A 167 -12.69 20.67 28.75
CA TRP A 167 -13.21 19.70 29.72
C TRP A 167 -12.67 19.93 31.14
N TRP A 168 -11.38 20.26 31.26
CA TRP A 168 -10.75 20.52 32.55
C TRP A 168 -11.28 21.79 33.21
N ASP A 169 -11.47 22.86 32.43
CA ASP A 169 -12.00 24.13 32.92
C ASP A 169 -13.47 23.96 33.38
N GLU A 170 -14.32 23.25 32.63
CA GLU A 170 -15.69 22.89 33.05
C GLU A 170 -15.72 22.07 34.35
N LYS A 171 -14.82 21.09 34.46
CA LYS A 171 -14.68 20.25 35.66
C LYS A 171 -14.26 21.09 36.86
N ARG A 172 -13.31 22.01 36.69
CA ARG A 172 -12.86 22.93 37.75
C ARG A 172 -13.97 23.83 38.24
N GLU A 173 -14.75 24.42 37.33
CA GLU A 173 -15.89 25.26 37.71
C GLU A 173 -16.95 24.48 38.48
N ARG A 174 -17.28 23.26 38.04
CA ARG A 174 -18.21 22.38 38.76
C ARG A 174 -17.74 22.11 40.19
N VAL A 175 -16.49 21.71 40.37
CA VAL A 175 -15.90 21.44 41.69
C VAL A 175 -15.91 22.70 42.58
N GLN A 176 -15.61 23.87 42.01
CA GLN A 176 -15.65 25.13 42.74
C GLN A 176 -17.08 25.47 43.21
N ARG A 177 -18.10 25.25 42.36
CA ARG A 177 -19.50 25.45 42.72
C ARG A 177 -19.95 24.52 43.85
N GLU A 178 -19.61 23.23 43.76
CA GLU A 178 -19.92 22.24 44.80
C GLU A 178 -19.28 22.60 46.15
N LEU A 179 -18.01 23.00 46.14
CA LEU A 179 -17.29 23.40 47.36
C LEU A 179 -17.95 24.63 48.03
N LEU A 180 -18.27 25.68 47.27
CA LEU A 180 -18.93 26.87 47.80
C LEU A 180 -20.33 26.58 48.35
N SER A 181 -21.09 25.70 47.69
CA SER A 181 -22.39 25.23 48.18
C SER A 181 -22.24 24.53 49.54
N SER A 182 -21.30 23.58 49.67
CA SER A 182 -21.07 22.85 50.91
C SER A 182 -20.59 23.73 52.07
N ALA A 183 -19.84 24.80 51.78
CA ALA A 183 -19.39 25.76 52.79
C ALA A 183 -20.56 26.62 53.29
N SER A 184 -21.53 26.94 52.42
CA SER A 184 -22.73 27.70 52.80
C SER A 184 -23.75 26.91 53.63
N GLU A 185 -23.78 25.58 53.49
CA GLU A 185 -24.67 24.68 54.25
C GLU A 185 -24.12 24.28 55.63
N SER A 186 -22.90 24.69 55.99
CA SER A 186 -22.31 24.41 57.30
C SER A 186 -23.05 25.22 58.40
N PRO A 187 -23.65 24.56 59.41
CA PRO A 187 -24.47 25.25 60.40
C PRO A 187 -23.61 26.20 61.24
N LYS A 188 -24.02 27.47 61.32
CA LYS A 188 -23.41 28.47 62.22
C LYS A 188 -23.33 27.87 63.63
N ARG A 189 -22.11 27.68 64.16
CA ARG A 189 -21.92 27.30 65.56
C ARG A 189 -22.67 28.33 66.41
N LYS A 190 -23.67 27.85 67.14
CA LYS A 190 -24.35 28.63 68.18
C LYS A 190 -23.34 28.81 69.32
N GLU A 191 -22.90 30.05 69.52
CA GLU A 191 -22.28 30.49 70.78
C GLU A 191 -23.33 30.52 71.89
#